data_AF-A0A7Y4VCX9-F1
#
_entry.id   AF-A0A7Y4VCX9-F1
#
_cell.length_a   1.000
_cell.length_b   1.000
_cell.length_c   1.000
_cell.angle_alpha   90.00
_cell.angle_beta   90.00
_cell.angle_gamma   90.00
#
_symmetry.space_group_name_H-M   'P 1'
#
loop_
_entity.id
_entity.type
_entity.pdbx_description
1 polymer ?
#
loop_
_entity_poly.entity_id
_entity_poly.type
_entity_poly.pdbx_seq_one_letter_code
_entity_poly.pdbx_strand_id
1 'polypeptide(L)'
;MKKILLASLLLTGAAFAADENGFEPMFNGRDLSGWVNANCAPETWSVRDGLIHCTGHPTGAMRTARQYENFILEAEWRHLSSGGNSGIFIWGSPIAAPGVPFLRGIEVQVLDHGYAEQYEKETGKKSDWFTTHGDVFPIHGASMKPFGPHHGDRSFPTEERSKRSPEWNHYKIICTNGVIRLHVNGREVSGGENCNYRKGYLALESEGAPVEFRNLRIKELPASGVSAELTAPVDIGFRTIFTGLDLRGWKTNAATASRWQAGGNRIALKAGAADPAATLWTEKQFGDAEFVLDCRPAKPADGKELLPPSVLLRGLADSGTEIKLAGATPGSYQRFVITVQGREVVVKHNDREIQRLKLPADAPARGALGLRSTGSAVEFMNLYARDL
;
A
#
# COMPACT_ATOMS: atom_id res chain seq x y z
N MET A 1 -38.85 11.54 -37.56
CA MET A 1 -37.41 11.29 -37.32
C MET A 1 -36.85 12.43 -36.46
N LYS A 2 -36.70 12.24 -35.14
CA LYS A 2 -36.04 13.22 -34.26
C LYS A 2 -34.67 12.63 -33.89
N LYS A 3 -33.60 13.24 -34.40
CA LYS A 3 -32.22 12.87 -34.07
C LYS A 3 -31.93 13.38 -32.64
N ILE A 4 -31.70 12.46 -31.71
CA ILE A 4 -31.17 12.76 -30.39
C ILE A 4 -29.66 12.91 -30.56
N LEU A 5 -29.14 14.13 -30.36
CA LEU A 5 -27.72 14.40 -30.32
C LEU A 5 -27.21 13.96 -28.94
N LEU A 6 -26.36 12.94 -28.92
CA LEU A 6 -25.62 12.54 -27.72
C LEU A 6 -24.45 13.51 -27.55
N ALA A 7 -24.52 14.41 -26.56
CA ALA A 7 -23.40 15.26 -26.21
C ALA A 7 -22.39 14.44 -25.38
N SER A 8 -21.26 14.10 -25.99
CA SER A 8 -20.10 13.53 -25.31
C SER A 8 -19.47 14.59 -24.42
N LEU A 9 -19.61 14.43 -23.11
CA LEU A 9 -18.92 15.27 -22.12
C LEU A 9 -17.44 14.87 -22.07
N LEU A 10 -16.59 15.64 -22.76
CA LEU A 10 -15.14 15.55 -22.61
C LEU A 10 -14.77 16.11 -21.23
N LEU A 11 -14.39 15.26 -20.28
CA LEU A 11 -13.69 15.68 -19.07
C LEU A 11 -12.28 16.14 -19.50
N THR A 12 -12.11 17.43 -19.74
CA THR A 12 -10.80 18.06 -19.82
C THR A 12 -10.21 18.09 -18.41
N GLY A 13 -9.22 17.24 -18.14
CA GLY A 13 -8.41 17.33 -16.94
C GLY A 13 -7.70 18.69 -16.91
N ALA A 14 -7.83 19.41 -15.80
CA ALA A 14 -7.12 20.67 -15.62
C ALA A 14 -5.61 20.38 -15.57
N ALA A 15 -4.89 20.75 -16.63
CA ALA A 15 -3.44 20.78 -16.61
C ALA A 15 -3.00 21.96 -15.73
N PHE A 16 -2.26 21.68 -14.67
CA PHE A 16 -1.65 22.71 -13.84
C PHE A 16 -0.45 23.29 -14.59
N ALA A 17 -0.36 24.62 -14.69
CA ALA A 17 0.78 25.27 -15.31
C ALA A 17 2.00 25.16 -14.40
N ALA A 18 3.17 24.84 -14.99
CA ALA A 18 4.43 24.90 -14.28
C ALA A 18 4.78 26.33 -13.85
N ASP A 19 5.47 26.49 -12.72
CA ASP A 19 6.04 27.77 -12.31
C ASP A 19 7.24 28.17 -13.20
N GLU A 20 7.76 29.38 -13.00
CA GLU A 20 8.90 29.92 -13.78
C GLU A 20 10.16 29.05 -13.72
N ASN A 21 10.26 28.17 -12.73
CA ASN A 21 11.38 27.23 -12.56
C ASN A 21 11.08 25.83 -13.12
N GLY A 22 9.90 25.61 -13.69
CA GLY A 22 9.46 24.35 -14.27
C GLY A 22 8.88 23.35 -13.26
N PHE A 23 8.45 23.80 -12.07
CA PHE A 23 7.75 22.94 -11.11
C PHE A 23 6.24 22.95 -11.35
N GLU A 24 5.64 21.77 -11.40
CA GLU A 24 4.21 21.56 -11.41
C GLU A 24 3.71 21.16 -10.01
N PRO A 25 2.54 21.67 -9.57
CA PRO A 25 1.96 21.25 -8.30
C PRO A 25 1.51 19.79 -8.37
N MET A 26 1.92 18.98 -7.39
CA MET A 26 1.38 17.63 -7.18
C MET A 26 0.15 17.63 -6.28
N PHE A 27 -0.08 18.73 -5.56
CA PHE A 27 -1.25 18.93 -4.73
C PHE A 27 -1.86 20.31 -5.03
N ASN A 28 -3.18 20.32 -5.28
CA ASN A 28 -3.89 21.51 -5.74
C ASN A 28 -4.46 22.39 -4.62
N GLY A 29 -4.25 22.00 -3.35
CA GLY A 29 -4.75 22.73 -2.18
C GLY A 29 -6.25 22.57 -1.90
N ARG A 30 -6.98 21.76 -2.67
CA ARG A 30 -8.45 21.62 -2.57
C ARG A 30 -8.91 20.19 -2.38
N ASP A 31 -8.33 19.26 -3.13
CA ASP A 31 -8.70 17.84 -3.11
C ASP A 31 -7.48 16.96 -3.44
N LEU A 32 -7.69 15.64 -3.42
CA LEU A 32 -6.66 14.64 -3.67
C LEU A 32 -6.61 14.20 -5.14
N SER A 33 -7.08 15.03 -6.08
CA SER A 33 -6.97 14.73 -7.51
C SER A 33 -5.51 14.50 -7.90
N GLY A 34 -5.26 13.47 -8.72
CA GLY A 34 -3.91 13.03 -9.06
C GLY A 34 -3.30 12.04 -8.07
N TRP A 35 -4.00 11.74 -6.98
CA TRP A 35 -3.64 10.72 -6.00
C TRP A 35 -4.66 9.59 -5.96
N VAL A 36 -4.21 8.42 -5.53
CA VAL A 36 -5.02 7.23 -5.31
C VAL A 36 -4.69 6.65 -3.96
N ASN A 37 -5.71 6.50 -3.13
CA ASN A 37 -5.62 5.75 -1.89
C ASN A 37 -5.31 4.28 -2.23
N ALA A 38 -4.12 3.79 -1.82
CA ALA A 38 -3.70 2.44 -2.16
C ALA A 38 -4.40 1.41 -1.27
N ASN A 39 -4.42 1.63 0.05
CA ASN A 39 -4.88 0.64 1.02
C ASN A 39 -5.29 1.21 2.39
N CYS A 40 -5.55 2.51 2.49
CA CYS A 40 -6.03 3.16 3.71
C CYS A 40 -7.56 3.25 3.76
N ALA A 41 -8.10 3.54 4.94
CA ALA A 41 -9.51 3.90 5.07
C ALA A 41 -9.79 5.27 4.43
N PRO A 42 -11.02 5.54 3.94
CA PRO A 42 -11.37 6.82 3.32
C PRO A 42 -11.09 8.05 4.20
N GLU A 43 -11.19 7.90 5.52
CA GLU A 43 -10.95 8.95 6.52
C GLU A 43 -9.47 9.17 6.84
N THR A 44 -8.56 8.31 6.38
CA THR A 44 -7.13 8.41 6.67
C THR A 44 -6.50 9.64 6.00
N TRP A 45 -6.93 9.96 4.79
CA TRP A 45 -6.42 11.07 3.99
C TRP A 45 -7.50 12.11 3.73
N SER A 46 -7.25 13.37 4.09
CA SER A 46 -8.19 14.46 3.85
C SER A 46 -7.45 15.75 3.48
N VAL A 47 -8.18 16.70 2.91
CA VAL A 47 -7.68 18.07 2.68
C VAL A 47 -8.34 19.01 3.67
N ARG A 48 -7.52 19.75 4.44
CA ARG A 48 -7.97 20.76 5.41
C ARG A 48 -7.06 21.97 5.31
N ASP A 49 -7.64 23.16 5.25
CA ASP A 49 -6.89 24.43 5.21
C ASP A 49 -5.78 24.51 4.13
N GLY A 50 -6.02 23.87 2.98
CA GLY A 50 -5.05 23.81 1.89
C GLY A 50 -3.86 22.89 2.17
N LEU A 51 -3.98 21.96 3.11
CA LEU A 51 -2.97 20.96 3.50
C LEU A 51 -3.51 19.55 3.24
N ILE A 52 -2.63 18.61 2.91
CA ILE A 52 -2.94 17.19 3.00
C ILE A 52 -2.76 16.79 4.46
N HIS A 53 -3.79 16.20 5.08
CA HIS A 53 -3.73 15.64 6.41
C HIS A 53 -3.88 14.11 6.34
N CYS A 54 -2.93 13.41 6.96
CA CYS A 54 -2.96 11.98 7.23
C CYS A 54 -3.21 11.71 8.72
N THR A 55 -4.06 10.74 9.06
CA THR A 55 -4.31 10.34 10.46
C THR A 55 -3.24 9.42 11.05
N GLY A 56 -2.44 8.76 10.21
CA GLY A 56 -1.53 7.68 10.59
C GLY A 56 -2.20 6.31 10.75
N HIS A 57 -3.53 6.21 10.59
CA HIS A 57 -4.27 4.96 10.81
C HIS A 57 -5.27 4.66 9.68
N PRO A 58 -5.26 3.45 9.09
CA PRO A 58 -4.32 2.36 9.36
C PRO A 58 -2.92 2.69 8.81
N THR A 59 -1.96 1.80 9.02
CA THR A 59 -0.70 1.87 8.26
C THR A 59 -0.99 1.67 6.77
N GLY A 60 -0.35 2.41 5.88
CA GLY A 60 -0.59 2.28 4.44
C GLY A 60 -0.10 3.48 3.66
N ALA A 61 -0.60 3.67 2.44
CA ALA A 61 -0.15 4.77 1.60
C ALA A 61 -1.24 5.35 0.70
N MET A 62 -1.06 6.61 0.34
CA MET A 62 -1.68 7.23 -0.83
C MET A 62 -0.58 7.50 -1.85
N ARG A 63 -0.80 7.12 -3.11
CA ARG A 63 0.22 7.20 -4.17
C ARG A 63 -0.26 8.00 -5.37
N THR A 64 0.67 8.49 -6.18
CA THR A 64 0.36 9.25 -7.39
C THR A 64 -0.41 8.42 -8.41
N ALA A 65 -1.24 9.06 -9.23
CA ALA A 65 -2.01 8.39 -10.28
C ALA A 65 -1.12 7.83 -11.41
N ARG A 66 0.05 8.45 -11.62
CA ARG A 66 1.03 8.04 -12.64
C ARG A 66 2.41 7.80 -12.04
N GLN A 67 3.26 7.15 -12.83
CA GLN A 67 4.67 6.94 -12.51
C GLN A 67 5.53 8.14 -12.92
N TYR A 68 6.65 8.30 -12.22
CA TYR A 68 7.69 9.29 -12.48
C TYR A 68 9.04 8.58 -12.59
N GLU A 69 9.93 9.09 -13.44
CA GLU A 69 11.30 8.59 -13.63
C GLU A 69 12.30 9.55 -13.00
N ASN A 70 12.81 10.52 -13.78
CA ASN A 70 13.76 11.51 -13.31
C ASN A 70 13.01 12.79 -12.92
N PHE A 71 13.27 13.31 -11.72
CA PHE A 71 12.56 14.50 -11.23
C PHE A 71 13.30 15.18 -10.08
N ILE A 72 12.88 16.41 -9.78
CA ILE A 72 13.11 17.08 -8.50
C ILE A 72 11.75 17.22 -7.82
N LEU A 73 11.58 16.60 -6.66
CA LEU A 73 10.39 16.71 -5.82
C LEU A 73 10.70 17.65 -4.65
N GLU A 74 9.82 18.60 -4.40
CA GLU A 74 9.83 19.38 -3.17
C GLU A 74 8.55 19.15 -2.38
N ALA A 75 8.70 19.00 -1.07
CA ALA A 75 7.61 18.78 -0.15
C ALA A 75 7.92 19.45 1.19
N GLU A 76 6.93 20.07 1.81
CA GLU A 76 6.97 20.44 3.22
C GLU A 76 6.12 19.49 4.04
N TRP A 77 6.64 19.08 5.19
CA TRP A 77 5.95 18.17 6.10
C TRP A 77 6.10 18.62 7.56
N ARG A 78 5.14 18.20 8.39
CA ARG A 78 5.24 18.25 9.86
C ARG A 78 4.44 17.12 10.49
N HIS A 79 4.94 16.57 11.59
CA HIS A 79 4.10 15.78 12.48
C HIS A 79 3.26 16.68 13.37
N LEU A 80 2.13 16.16 13.85
CA LEU A 80 1.29 16.85 14.84
C LEU A 80 1.42 16.25 16.24
N SER A 81 2.25 15.21 16.39
CA SER A 81 2.56 14.55 17.66
C SER A 81 4.07 14.31 17.79
N SER A 82 4.55 14.28 19.02
CA SER A 82 5.91 13.83 19.33
C SER A 82 6.06 12.35 18.96
N GLY A 83 7.19 11.98 18.37
CA GLY A 83 7.50 10.62 17.95
C GLY A 83 6.68 10.09 16.78
N GLY A 84 6.09 10.98 15.98
CA GLY A 84 5.39 10.57 14.76
C GLY A 84 6.33 9.95 13.72
N ASN A 85 5.78 8.99 12.96
CA ASN A 85 6.43 8.30 11.86
C ASN A 85 5.57 8.39 10.58
N SER A 86 6.22 8.49 9.44
CA SER A 86 5.67 8.55 8.09
C SER A 86 6.86 8.52 7.11
N GLY A 87 6.60 8.67 5.82
CA GLY A 87 7.58 8.55 4.78
C GLY A 87 7.06 9.05 3.45
N ILE A 88 8.01 9.37 2.57
CA ILE A 88 7.75 9.63 1.16
C ILE A 88 8.39 8.50 0.37
N PHE A 89 7.57 7.67 -0.28
CA PHE A 89 8.07 6.56 -1.09
C PHE A 89 8.35 7.02 -2.51
N ILE A 90 9.49 6.58 -3.03
CA ILE A 90 10.01 6.90 -4.35
C ILE A 90 10.05 5.63 -5.20
N TRP A 91 9.59 5.76 -6.45
CA TRP A 91 9.55 4.68 -7.45
C TRP A 91 8.89 3.39 -6.97
N GLY A 92 7.75 3.53 -6.29
CA GLY A 92 7.07 2.41 -5.66
C GLY A 92 6.10 1.63 -6.54
N SER A 93 5.62 0.49 -6.01
CA SER A 93 4.62 -0.40 -6.64
C SER A 93 3.18 0.15 -6.54
N PRO A 94 2.25 -0.27 -7.43
CA PRO A 94 0.87 0.26 -7.43
C PRO A 94 0.00 -0.21 -6.26
N ILE A 95 0.33 -1.37 -5.68
CA ILE A 95 -0.30 -1.98 -4.50
C ILE A 95 0.77 -2.41 -3.49
N ALA A 96 0.35 -2.72 -2.27
CA ALA A 96 1.26 -3.13 -1.20
C ALA A 96 2.09 -4.37 -1.56
N ALA A 97 3.32 -4.42 -1.06
CA ALA A 97 4.19 -5.57 -1.17
C ALA A 97 3.62 -6.78 -0.38
N PRO A 98 3.98 -8.02 -0.74
CA PRO A 98 3.48 -9.21 -0.05
C PRO A 98 3.72 -9.17 1.46
N GLY A 99 2.67 -9.39 2.24
CA GLY A 99 2.74 -9.58 3.69
C GLY A 99 2.97 -8.33 4.53
N VAL A 100 2.98 -7.15 3.91
CA VAL A 100 3.16 -5.86 4.59
C VAL A 100 2.16 -4.82 4.08
N PRO A 101 1.75 -3.83 4.88
CA PRO A 101 0.83 -2.79 4.45
C PRO A 101 1.49 -1.70 3.59
N PHE A 102 2.80 -1.79 3.34
CA PHE A 102 3.56 -0.78 2.62
C PHE A 102 3.69 -1.13 1.13
N LEU A 103 3.82 -0.11 0.29
CA LEU A 103 4.25 -0.31 -1.09
C LEU A 103 5.74 -0.70 -1.10
N ARG A 104 6.17 -1.44 -2.12
CA ARG A 104 7.62 -1.54 -2.41
C ARG A 104 8.11 -0.17 -2.86
N GLY A 105 9.35 0.23 -2.52
CA GLY A 105 9.94 1.50 -2.99
C GLY A 105 11.26 1.84 -2.30
N ILE A 106 11.80 3.02 -2.59
CA ILE A 106 12.80 3.65 -1.72
C ILE A 106 12.07 4.63 -0.81
N GLU A 107 12.28 4.53 0.49
CA GLU A 107 11.67 5.41 1.46
C GLU A 107 12.62 6.57 1.79
N VAL A 108 12.07 7.78 1.74
CA VAL A 108 12.65 8.97 2.33
C VAL A 108 11.92 9.22 3.64
N GLN A 109 12.62 9.01 4.75
CA GLN A 109 12.01 8.91 6.08
C GLN A 109 11.45 10.24 6.55
N VAL A 110 10.24 10.23 7.13
CA VAL A 110 9.62 11.39 7.78
C VAL A 110 9.40 11.02 9.25
N LEU A 111 10.35 11.36 10.12
CA LEU A 111 10.37 10.90 11.51
C LEU A 111 10.64 12.06 12.47
N ASP A 112 9.80 12.18 13.51
CA ASP A 112 9.97 13.18 14.56
C ASP A 112 11.04 12.78 15.59
N HIS A 113 11.73 13.78 16.18
CA HIS A 113 12.77 13.57 17.19
C HIS A 113 12.30 12.79 18.42
N GLY A 114 11.04 12.94 18.80
CA GLY A 114 10.46 12.20 19.92
C GLY A 114 10.55 10.68 19.76
N TYR A 115 10.70 10.17 18.54
CA TYR A 115 10.86 8.75 18.27
C TYR A 115 12.22 8.25 18.77
N ALA A 116 13.29 9.01 18.50
CA ALA A 116 14.63 8.70 19.00
C ALA A 116 14.70 8.86 20.53
N GLU A 117 14.06 9.89 21.09
CA GLU A 117 13.98 10.11 22.54
C GLU A 117 13.25 8.95 23.24
N GLN A 118 12.13 8.49 22.67
CA GLN A 118 11.39 7.36 23.21
C GLN A 118 12.20 6.06 23.14
N TYR A 119 12.86 5.80 22.01
CA TYR A 119 13.74 4.65 21.87
C TYR A 119 14.88 4.67 22.90
N GLU A 120 15.54 5.81 23.10
CA GLU A 120 16.62 5.94 24.09
C GLU A 120 16.11 5.72 25.51
N LYS A 121 14.92 6.25 25.83
CA LYS A 121 14.28 6.04 27.13
C LYS A 121 13.92 4.57 27.39
N GLU A 122 13.42 3.86 26.37
CA GLU A 122 12.97 2.47 26.51
C GLU A 122 14.14 1.48 26.53
N THR A 123 15.22 1.77 25.80
CA THR A 123 16.35 0.84 25.62
C THR A 123 17.59 1.21 26.41
N GLY A 124 17.68 2.45 26.91
CA GLY A 124 18.87 3.01 27.56
C GLY A 124 20.02 3.30 26.60
N LYS A 125 19.78 3.29 25.28
CA LYS A 125 20.80 3.49 24.24
C LYS A 125 20.29 4.37 23.12
N LYS A 126 21.18 5.17 22.54
CA LYS A 126 20.92 5.84 21.26
C LYS A 126 20.80 4.80 20.14
N SER A 127 19.96 5.10 19.15
CA SER A 127 19.81 4.25 17.98
C SER A 127 21.08 4.26 17.12
N ASP A 128 21.45 3.09 16.64
CA ASP A 128 22.50 2.87 15.63
C ASP A 128 21.93 2.41 14.28
N TRP A 129 20.60 2.22 14.18
CA TRP A 129 19.93 1.69 12.99
C TRP A 129 18.88 2.63 12.37
N PHE A 130 18.60 3.78 12.99
CA PHE A 130 17.80 4.87 12.39
C PHE A 130 18.25 6.25 12.90
N THR A 131 17.94 7.30 12.13
CA THR A 131 17.96 8.70 12.59
C THR A 131 16.62 9.39 12.35
N THR A 132 16.50 10.65 12.78
CA THR A 132 15.30 11.49 12.57
C THR A 132 15.55 12.67 11.63
N HIS A 133 16.71 12.70 10.95
CA HIS A 133 17.15 13.85 10.15
C HIS A 133 17.21 13.61 8.64
N GLY A 134 16.46 12.62 8.15
CA GLY A 134 16.31 12.30 6.73
C GLY A 134 17.10 11.06 6.33
N ASP A 135 16.70 9.90 6.85
CA ASP A 135 17.21 8.62 6.35
C ASP A 135 16.65 8.32 4.96
N VAL A 136 17.41 7.60 4.14
CA VAL A 136 16.94 7.08 2.84
C VAL A 136 17.28 5.60 2.74
N PHE A 137 16.31 4.74 2.43
CA PHE A 137 16.52 3.28 2.43
C PHE A 137 15.54 2.51 1.54
N PRO A 138 15.95 1.36 0.98
CA PRO A 138 15.03 0.52 0.22
C PRO A 138 14.08 -0.25 1.14
N ILE A 139 12.82 -0.37 0.73
CA ILE A 139 11.79 -1.16 1.43
C ILE A 139 11.17 -2.23 0.54
N HIS A 140 10.86 -3.37 1.17
CA HIS A 140 10.03 -4.45 0.65
C HIS A 140 10.42 -4.97 -0.76
N GLY A 141 11.67 -5.38 -0.89
CA GLY A 141 12.23 -5.96 -2.12
C GLY A 141 12.75 -4.93 -3.12
N ALA A 142 12.74 -3.65 -2.77
CA ALA A 142 13.58 -2.65 -3.42
C ALA A 142 15.06 -2.87 -3.06
N SER A 143 15.95 -2.27 -3.85
CA SER A 143 17.39 -2.26 -3.56
C SER A 143 17.97 -0.88 -3.82
N MET A 144 19.03 -0.54 -3.09
CA MET A 144 19.77 0.70 -3.22
C MET A 144 21.17 0.48 -2.64
N LYS A 145 22.16 1.22 -3.14
CA LYS A 145 23.47 1.35 -2.50
C LYS A 145 23.53 2.72 -1.81
N PRO A 146 23.65 2.79 -0.47
CA PRO A 146 23.59 4.06 0.26
C PRO A 146 24.85 4.91 0.04
N PHE A 147 24.68 6.22 0.17
CA PHE A 147 25.79 7.18 0.29
C PHE A 147 26.20 7.32 1.75
N GLY A 148 27.47 7.69 1.96
CA GLY A 148 27.94 8.22 3.25
C GLY A 148 27.75 7.26 4.43
N PRO A 149 27.54 7.79 5.65
CA PRO A 149 27.20 6.99 6.83
C PRO A 149 25.94 6.15 6.60
N HIS A 150 25.93 4.90 7.04
CA HIS A 150 24.80 3.99 6.82
C HIS A 150 24.79 2.83 7.83
N HIS A 151 23.62 2.20 7.96
CA HIS A 151 23.45 0.90 8.60
C HIS A 151 22.76 -0.05 7.61
N GLY A 152 23.50 -1.04 7.11
CA GLY A 152 23.03 -1.86 5.98
C GLY A 152 22.76 -0.99 4.75
N ASP A 153 21.57 -1.14 4.14
CA ASP A 153 21.18 -0.35 2.96
C ASP A 153 20.51 1.00 3.31
N ARG A 154 20.46 1.37 4.60
CA ARG A 154 19.89 2.64 5.07
C ARG A 154 20.96 3.71 5.16
N SER A 155 20.88 4.72 4.30
CA SER A 155 21.72 5.91 4.34
C SER A 155 21.27 6.83 5.47
N PHE A 156 22.22 7.28 6.27
CA PHE A 156 22.03 8.25 7.33
C PHE A 156 22.47 9.64 6.88
N PRO A 157 21.85 10.70 7.45
CA PRO A 157 22.22 12.07 7.16
C PRO A 157 23.63 12.41 7.65
N THR A 158 24.38 13.15 6.84
CA THR A 158 25.68 13.72 7.25
C THR A 158 25.54 14.89 8.21
N GLU A 159 24.35 15.49 8.32
CA GLU A 159 24.05 16.62 9.20
C GLU A 159 22.63 16.52 9.79
N GLU A 160 22.50 16.83 11.08
CA GLU A 160 21.22 16.87 11.79
C GLU A 160 20.46 18.18 11.48
N ARG A 161 19.43 18.12 10.63
CA ARG A 161 18.78 19.33 10.09
C ARG A 161 17.27 19.42 10.19
N SER A 162 16.56 18.31 10.39
CA SER A 162 15.11 18.37 10.63
C SER A 162 14.79 19.05 11.97
N LYS A 163 13.57 19.54 12.06
CA LYS A 163 12.97 20.18 13.23
C LYS A 163 11.93 19.25 13.84
N ARG A 164 11.66 19.48 15.12
CA ARG A 164 10.67 18.75 15.93
C ARG A 164 9.23 19.16 15.60
N SER A 165 8.30 18.27 15.88
CA SER A 165 6.86 18.52 15.83
C SER A 165 6.47 19.74 16.68
N PRO A 166 5.59 20.65 16.19
CA PRO A 166 4.91 20.66 14.89
C PRO A 166 5.56 21.61 13.85
N GLU A 167 6.87 21.82 13.91
CA GLU A 167 7.56 22.71 12.98
C GLU A 167 7.64 22.13 11.57
N TRP A 168 7.56 23.01 10.57
CA TRP A 168 7.68 22.62 9.17
C TRP A 168 9.13 22.33 8.78
N ASN A 169 9.30 21.16 8.15
CA ASN A 169 10.52 20.72 7.48
C ASN A 169 10.32 20.80 5.96
N HIS A 170 11.38 21.17 5.24
CA HIS A 170 11.41 21.17 3.78
C HIS A 170 12.34 20.07 3.28
N TYR A 171 11.80 19.20 2.44
CA TYR A 171 12.54 18.20 1.68
C TYR A 171 12.62 18.62 0.22
N LYS A 172 13.83 18.55 -0.33
CA LYS A 172 14.07 18.55 -1.78
C LYS A 172 14.75 17.24 -2.15
N ILE A 173 14.07 16.42 -2.94
CA ILE A 173 14.48 15.08 -3.32
C ILE A 173 14.81 15.11 -4.81
N ILE A 174 16.08 14.88 -5.15
CA ILE A 174 16.55 14.86 -6.54
C ILE A 174 16.73 13.41 -6.96
N CYS A 175 15.97 13.00 -7.97
CA CYS A 175 15.93 11.65 -8.49
C CYS A 175 16.39 11.64 -9.95
N THR A 176 17.56 11.04 -10.23
CA THR A 176 18.11 10.97 -11.59
C THR A 176 18.80 9.64 -11.84
N ASN A 177 18.39 8.90 -12.85
CA ASN A 177 19.05 7.67 -13.34
C ASN A 177 19.27 6.61 -12.24
N GLY A 178 18.32 6.48 -11.31
CA GLY A 178 18.45 5.55 -10.18
C GLY A 178 19.33 6.05 -9.03
N VAL A 179 19.60 7.36 -8.99
CA VAL A 179 20.22 8.07 -7.86
C VAL A 179 19.15 8.90 -7.15
N ILE A 180 19.16 8.88 -5.83
CA ILE A 180 18.33 9.73 -4.96
C ILE A 180 19.27 10.56 -4.09
N ARG A 181 19.08 11.88 -4.08
CA ARG A 181 19.75 12.82 -3.15
C ARG A 181 18.69 13.55 -2.35
N LEU A 182 18.73 13.42 -1.04
CA LEU A 182 17.85 14.12 -0.12
C LEU A 182 18.52 15.38 0.40
N HIS A 183 17.85 16.51 0.21
CA HIS A 183 18.13 17.73 0.93
C HIS A 183 17.10 17.95 2.04
N VAL A 184 17.58 18.22 3.25
CA VAL A 184 16.77 18.58 4.41
C VAL A 184 17.07 20.02 4.80
N ASN A 185 16.05 20.87 4.81
CA ASN A 185 16.14 22.28 5.21
C ASN A 185 17.33 23.02 4.55
N GLY A 186 17.48 22.81 3.24
CA GLY A 186 18.43 23.54 2.39
C GLY A 186 19.83 22.91 2.23
N ARG A 187 20.08 21.71 2.75
CA ARG A 187 21.35 20.98 2.55
C ARG A 187 21.14 19.52 2.21
N GLU A 188 21.95 19.03 1.27
CA GLU A 188 22.03 17.60 0.96
C GLU A 188 22.62 16.88 2.16
N VAL A 189 21.96 15.82 2.63
CA VAL A 189 22.41 15.08 3.82
C VAL A 189 22.52 13.58 3.60
N SER A 190 21.71 12.98 2.74
CA SER A 190 21.67 11.52 2.57
C SER A 190 21.20 11.13 1.16
N GLY A 191 21.26 9.84 0.86
CA GLY A 191 20.77 9.32 -0.42
C GLY A 191 21.40 7.99 -0.80
N GLY A 192 21.25 7.64 -2.06
CA GLY A 192 21.87 6.43 -2.60
C GLY A 192 21.81 6.36 -4.12
N GLU A 193 22.45 5.32 -4.65
CA GLU A 193 22.51 5.01 -6.07
C GLU A 193 22.08 3.57 -6.34
N ASN A 194 22.03 3.19 -7.61
CA ASN A 194 21.63 1.85 -8.04
C ASN A 194 20.25 1.44 -7.52
N CYS A 195 19.33 2.40 -7.40
CA CYS A 195 17.97 2.14 -6.98
C CYS A 195 17.25 1.21 -7.97
N ASN A 196 16.44 0.32 -7.40
CA ASN A 196 15.44 -0.45 -8.11
C ASN A 196 14.09 -0.26 -7.40
N TYR A 197 13.07 0.34 -8.01
CA TYR A 197 12.98 0.78 -9.41
C TYR A 197 13.65 2.13 -9.68
N ARG A 198 13.65 2.58 -10.94
CA ARG A 198 14.06 3.93 -11.40
C ARG A 198 12.91 4.71 -12.05
N LYS A 199 11.76 4.06 -12.22
CA LYS A 199 10.50 4.67 -12.61
C LYS A 199 9.37 3.96 -11.88
N GLY A 200 8.50 4.73 -11.22
CA GLY A 200 7.43 4.17 -10.42
C GLY A 200 6.57 5.24 -9.77
N TYR A 201 5.67 4.84 -8.89
CA TYR A 201 4.78 5.78 -8.21
C TYR A 201 5.50 6.51 -7.08
N LEU A 202 5.06 7.72 -6.78
CA LEU A 202 5.45 8.42 -5.56
C LEU A 202 4.32 8.24 -4.54
N ALA A 203 4.63 8.09 -3.26
CA ALA A 203 3.61 7.89 -2.24
C ALA A 203 3.89 8.66 -0.96
N LEU A 204 2.81 9.02 -0.26
CA LEU A 204 2.83 9.51 1.10
C LEU A 204 2.35 8.38 2.00
N GLU A 205 3.07 8.16 3.09
CA GLU A 205 2.80 7.08 4.03
C GLU A 205 1.93 7.52 5.20
N SER A 206 1.06 6.62 5.62
CA SER A 206 0.34 6.65 6.88
C SER A 206 1.01 5.65 7.82
N GLU A 207 1.62 6.08 8.92
CA GLU A 207 2.24 5.17 9.90
C GLU A 207 2.16 5.66 11.35
N GLY A 208 1.05 5.37 12.02
CA GLY A 208 0.94 5.42 13.47
C GLY A 208 0.78 6.82 14.09
N ALA A 209 1.00 7.89 13.33
CA ALA A 209 0.87 9.25 13.82
C ALA A 209 0.30 10.23 12.79
N PRO A 210 -0.39 11.30 13.22
CA PRO A 210 -0.83 12.34 12.32
C PRO A 210 0.34 13.12 11.70
N VAL A 211 0.25 13.36 10.40
CA VAL A 211 1.23 14.12 9.61
C VAL A 211 0.49 15.00 8.60
N GLU A 212 1.05 16.18 8.36
CA GLU A 212 0.56 17.11 7.35
C GLU A 212 1.63 17.37 6.29
N PHE A 213 1.17 17.52 5.05
CA PHE A 213 2.00 17.87 3.90
C PHE A 213 1.46 19.09 3.17
N ARG A 214 2.36 19.94 2.68
CA ARG A 214 2.03 21.07 1.80
C ARG A 214 3.16 21.37 0.83
N ASN A 215 2.91 22.31 -0.08
CA ASN A 215 3.88 22.75 -1.09
C ASN A 215 4.50 21.58 -1.87
N LEU A 216 3.70 20.53 -2.11
CA LEU A 216 4.12 19.36 -2.87
C LEU A 216 4.15 19.72 -4.36
N ARG A 217 5.35 19.75 -4.93
CA ARG A 217 5.58 20.12 -6.33
C ARG A 217 6.71 19.33 -6.94
N ILE A 218 6.66 19.12 -8.24
CA ILE A 218 7.60 18.29 -8.97
C ILE A 218 8.07 18.96 -10.25
N LYS A 219 9.35 18.83 -10.55
CA LYS A 219 9.94 19.18 -11.83
C LYS A 219 10.46 17.92 -12.48
N GLU A 220 9.80 17.45 -13.53
CA GLU A 220 10.30 16.31 -14.31
C GLU A 220 11.58 16.71 -15.06
N LEU A 221 12.52 15.78 -15.09
CA LEU A 221 13.80 15.91 -15.78
C LEU A 221 13.80 15.00 -17.02
N PRO A 222 14.70 15.21 -17.98
CA PRO A 222 14.78 14.36 -19.17
C PRO A 222 14.83 12.87 -18.82
N ALA A 223 13.99 12.09 -19.51
CA ALA A 223 13.96 10.64 -19.38
C ALA A 223 15.27 10.03 -19.90
N SER A 224 15.69 8.93 -19.28
CA SER A 224 16.92 8.20 -19.59
C SER A 224 16.71 6.93 -20.41
N GLY A 225 15.45 6.56 -20.66
CA GLY A 225 15.10 5.32 -21.34
C GLY A 225 15.22 4.10 -20.43
N VAL A 226 14.67 4.19 -19.21
CA VAL A 226 14.65 3.10 -18.23
C VAL A 226 14.08 1.80 -18.82
N SER A 227 14.71 0.67 -18.51
CA SER A 227 14.25 -0.65 -18.97
C SER A 227 12.97 -1.09 -18.23
N ALA A 228 12.27 -2.08 -18.78
CA ALA A 228 11.06 -2.62 -18.15
C ALA A 228 11.34 -3.25 -16.78
N GLU A 229 12.50 -3.89 -16.60
CA GLU A 229 12.91 -4.55 -15.35
C GLU A 229 13.19 -3.53 -14.22
N LEU A 230 13.51 -2.29 -14.59
CA LEU A 230 13.74 -1.17 -13.67
C LEU A 230 12.54 -0.23 -13.57
N THR A 231 11.40 -0.60 -14.17
CA THR A 231 10.14 0.14 -14.11
C THR A 231 9.14 -0.60 -13.24
N ALA A 232 8.48 0.12 -12.34
CA ALA A 232 7.44 -0.46 -11.49
C ALA A 232 6.27 -1.01 -12.33
N PRO A 233 5.60 -2.07 -11.88
CA PRO A 233 4.37 -2.53 -12.51
C PRO A 233 3.35 -1.39 -12.67
N VAL A 234 2.66 -1.37 -13.80
CA VAL A 234 1.58 -0.40 -14.04
C VAL A 234 0.34 -0.73 -13.20
N ASP A 235 -0.42 0.30 -12.81
CA ASP A 235 -1.69 0.12 -12.10
C ASP A 235 -2.71 -0.41 -13.09
N ILE A 236 -3.10 -1.67 -12.91
CA ILE A 236 -4.11 -2.35 -13.74
C ILE A 236 -5.51 -2.28 -13.12
N GLY A 237 -5.73 -1.40 -12.16
CA GLY A 237 -7.06 -1.10 -11.61
C GLY A 237 -7.41 -1.83 -10.32
N PHE A 238 -6.44 -2.42 -9.62
CA PHE A 238 -6.70 -3.03 -8.32
C PHE A 238 -7.10 -1.97 -7.28
N ARG A 239 -8.18 -2.24 -6.54
CA ARG A 239 -8.61 -1.41 -5.41
C ARG A 239 -8.77 -2.28 -4.19
N THR A 240 -8.37 -1.74 -3.03
CA THR A 240 -8.51 -2.48 -1.79
C THR A 240 -9.99 -2.75 -1.51
N ILE A 241 -10.29 -3.97 -1.04
CA ILE A 241 -11.60 -4.36 -0.50
C ILE A 241 -11.56 -4.51 1.03
N PHE A 242 -10.41 -4.19 1.64
CA PHE A 242 -10.24 -4.13 3.08
C PHE A 242 -9.39 -2.92 3.47
N THR A 243 -9.97 -2.03 4.26
CA THR A 243 -9.41 -0.71 4.58
C THR A 243 -8.47 -0.73 5.79
N GLY A 244 -8.10 -1.91 6.30
CA GLY A 244 -7.13 -2.06 7.38
C GLY A 244 -7.64 -1.80 8.79
N LEU A 245 -8.82 -1.18 8.95
CA LEU A 245 -9.38 -0.80 10.25
C LEU A 245 -10.47 -1.76 10.74
N ASP A 246 -11.46 -2.03 9.90
CA ASP A 246 -12.69 -2.71 10.30
C ASP A 246 -13.29 -3.55 9.17
N LEU A 247 -14.45 -4.16 9.45
CA LEU A 247 -15.17 -5.02 8.51
C LEU A 247 -16.17 -4.25 7.62
N ARG A 248 -15.99 -2.94 7.39
CA ARG A 248 -16.83 -2.22 6.40
C ARG A 248 -16.68 -2.84 5.01
N GLY A 249 -17.79 -2.96 4.30
CA GLY A 249 -17.82 -3.68 3.02
C GLY A 249 -17.88 -5.21 3.17
N TRP A 250 -18.03 -5.73 4.40
CA TRP A 250 -18.20 -7.15 4.69
C TRP A 250 -19.51 -7.40 5.45
N LYS A 251 -20.22 -8.45 5.07
CA LYS A 251 -21.43 -8.90 5.76
C LYS A 251 -21.05 -9.54 7.09
N THR A 252 -21.71 -9.10 8.16
CA THR A 252 -21.49 -9.63 9.50
C THR A 252 -22.78 -10.15 10.13
N ASN A 253 -22.64 -11.20 10.93
CA ASN A 253 -23.69 -11.82 11.74
C ASN A 253 -23.08 -12.27 13.09
N ALA A 254 -23.87 -12.90 13.95
CA ALA A 254 -23.40 -13.38 15.26
C ALA A 254 -22.25 -14.40 15.15
N ALA A 255 -22.30 -15.31 14.18
CA ALA A 255 -21.26 -16.30 13.95
C ALA A 255 -19.95 -15.63 13.49
N THR A 256 -20.01 -14.74 12.51
CA THR A 256 -18.81 -14.01 12.05
C THR A 256 -18.23 -13.12 13.15
N ALA A 257 -19.06 -12.40 13.91
CA ALA A 257 -18.60 -11.51 14.98
C ALA A 257 -17.88 -12.26 16.12
N SER A 258 -18.27 -13.50 16.39
CA SER A 258 -17.61 -14.34 17.40
C SER A 258 -16.23 -14.87 16.94
N ARG A 259 -16.01 -14.94 15.62
CA ARG A 259 -14.90 -15.65 14.98
C ARG A 259 -13.86 -14.74 14.35
N TRP A 260 -14.28 -13.61 13.78
CA TRP A 260 -13.45 -12.70 13.01
C TRP A 260 -13.13 -11.41 13.77
N GLN A 261 -11.91 -10.92 13.59
CA GLN A 261 -11.46 -9.63 14.07
C GLN A 261 -10.73 -8.89 12.95
N ALA A 262 -11.02 -7.60 12.79
CA ALA A 262 -10.28 -6.73 11.89
C ALA A 262 -9.52 -5.67 12.70
N GLY A 263 -8.35 -5.30 12.20
CA GLY A 263 -7.52 -4.24 12.76
C GLY A 263 -6.04 -4.46 12.47
N GLY A 264 -5.23 -3.40 12.56
CA GLY A 264 -3.79 -3.48 12.30
C GLY A 264 -3.48 -4.09 10.93
N ASN A 265 -4.21 -3.64 9.90
CA ASN A 265 -4.04 -4.04 8.51
C ASN A 265 -4.33 -5.51 8.18
N ARG A 266 -4.98 -6.25 9.08
CA ARG A 266 -5.37 -7.64 8.84
C ARG A 266 -6.81 -7.97 9.27
N ILE A 267 -7.36 -9.00 8.66
CA ILE A 267 -8.56 -9.70 9.07
C ILE A 267 -8.14 -11.08 9.59
N ALA A 268 -8.40 -11.36 10.87
CA ALA A 268 -8.01 -12.59 11.54
C ALA A 268 -9.24 -13.45 11.88
N LEU A 269 -9.20 -14.73 11.51
CA LEU A 269 -10.15 -15.77 11.92
C LEU A 269 -9.53 -16.60 13.03
N LYS A 270 -10.26 -16.76 14.14
CA LYS A 270 -9.89 -17.65 15.24
C LYS A 270 -9.97 -19.13 14.83
N ALA A 271 -9.12 -19.96 15.44
CA ALA A 271 -9.14 -21.41 15.23
C ALA A 271 -10.46 -22.04 15.70
N GLY A 272 -10.85 -23.15 15.09
CA GLY A 272 -12.02 -23.94 15.48
C GLY A 272 -12.72 -24.55 14.26
N ALA A 273 -13.73 -25.38 14.52
CA ALA A 273 -14.44 -26.13 13.49
C ALA A 273 -14.95 -25.22 12.36
N ALA A 274 -14.98 -25.76 11.13
CA ALA A 274 -15.55 -25.07 10.00
C ALA A 274 -17.04 -24.79 10.27
N ASP A 275 -17.42 -23.53 10.17
CA ASP A 275 -18.79 -23.06 10.35
C ASP A 275 -19.18 -22.24 9.11
N PRO A 276 -20.04 -22.78 8.24
CA PRO A 276 -20.52 -22.05 7.06
C PRO A 276 -21.13 -20.69 7.40
N ALA A 277 -21.81 -20.56 8.55
CA ALA A 277 -22.42 -19.30 8.99
C ALA A 277 -21.37 -18.25 9.38
N ALA A 278 -20.14 -18.68 9.69
CA ALA A 278 -19.00 -17.82 9.96
C ALA A 278 -18.17 -17.49 8.71
N THR A 279 -18.64 -17.80 7.50
CA THR A 279 -18.00 -17.33 6.27
C THR A 279 -18.11 -15.81 6.18
N LEU A 280 -16.98 -15.12 6.02
CA LEU A 280 -16.98 -13.66 5.95
C LEU A 280 -17.11 -13.23 4.48
N TRP A 281 -18.31 -12.79 4.11
CA TRP A 281 -18.64 -12.41 2.74
C TRP A 281 -18.46 -10.92 2.50
N THR A 282 -17.95 -10.56 1.34
CA THR A 282 -18.01 -9.17 0.84
C THR A 282 -19.47 -8.74 0.61
N GLU A 283 -19.76 -7.46 0.84
CA GLU A 283 -21.03 -6.84 0.45
C GLU A 283 -21.10 -6.66 -1.08
N LYS A 284 -20.00 -6.22 -1.69
CA LYS A 284 -19.86 -6.10 -3.13
C LYS A 284 -19.89 -7.49 -3.78
N GLN A 285 -20.69 -7.62 -4.84
CA GLN A 285 -20.65 -8.79 -5.71
C GLN A 285 -19.79 -8.51 -6.95
N PHE A 286 -19.06 -9.52 -7.38
CA PHE A 286 -18.13 -9.46 -8.50
C PHE A 286 -18.62 -10.37 -9.62
N GLY A 287 -18.51 -9.88 -10.86
CA GLY A 287 -18.57 -10.68 -12.09
C GLY A 287 -17.16 -11.17 -12.41
N ASP A 288 -16.78 -11.19 -13.68
CA ASP A 288 -15.38 -11.45 -14.03
C ASP A 288 -14.48 -10.46 -13.29
N ALA A 289 -13.50 -11.01 -12.57
CA ALA A 289 -12.73 -10.28 -11.59
C ALA A 289 -11.40 -10.97 -11.31
N GLU A 290 -10.43 -10.17 -10.88
CA GLU A 290 -9.18 -10.67 -10.31
C GLU A 290 -9.04 -10.18 -8.87
N PHE A 291 -8.60 -11.07 -8.00
CA PHE A 291 -8.39 -10.80 -6.57
C PHE A 291 -6.93 -10.99 -6.22
N VAL A 292 -6.41 -10.12 -5.35
CA VAL A 292 -5.11 -10.30 -4.69
C VAL A 292 -5.38 -10.41 -3.20
N LEU A 293 -4.74 -11.37 -2.53
CA LEU A 293 -4.81 -11.52 -1.09
C LEU A 293 -3.54 -12.16 -0.54
N ASP A 294 -3.11 -11.68 0.62
CA ASP A 294 -2.01 -12.28 1.37
C ASP A 294 -2.59 -13.07 2.53
N CYS A 295 -2.22 -14.34 2.65
CA CYS A 295 -2.77 -15.28 3.61
C CYS A 295 -1.66 -15.88 4.48
N ARG A 296 -1.90 -15.95 5.80
CA ARG A 296 -1.02 -16.59 6.78
C ARG A 296 -1.84 -17.46 7.75
N PRO A 297 -1.88 -18.78 7.57
CA PRO A 297 -2.45 -19.66 8.59
C PRO A 297 -1.57 -19.69 9.83
N ALA A 298 -2.16 -19.95 10.99
CA ALA A 298 -1.42 -20.27 12.20
C ALA A 298 -0.83 -21.68 12.12
N LYS A 299 0.19 -21.94 12.95
CA LYS A 299 0.71 -23.30 13.12
C LYS A 299 -0.43 -24.20 13.64
N PRO A 300 -0.66 -25.39 13.04
CA PRO A 300 -1.65 -26.32 13.57
C PRO A 300 -1.21 -26.83 14.95
N ALA A 301 -2.16 -27.34 15.73
CA ALA A 301 -1.85 -28.03 16.99
C ALA A 301 -0.93 -29.23 16.73
N ASP A 302 -0.11 -29.60 17.72
CA ASP A 302 0.85 -30.70 17.56
C ASP A 302 0.14 -32.00 17.14
N GLY A 303 0.71 -32.67 16.14
CA GLY A 303 0.13 -33.89 15.55
C GLY A 303 -1.05 -33.66 14.60
N LYS A 304 -1.43 -32.40 14.30
CA LYS A 304 -2.45 -32.08 13.28
C LYS A 304 -1.79 -31.60 11.98
N GLU A 305 -2.37 -32.04 10.87
CA GLU A 305 -2.01 -31.53 9.54
C GLU A 305 -2.55 -30.11 9.36
N LEU A 306 -1.80 -29.28 8.63
CA LEU A 306 -2.28 -27.98 8.21
C LEU A 306 -3.29 -28.13 7.07
N LEU A 307 -4.56 -27.85 7.35
CA LEU A 307 -5.57 -27.72 6.31
C LEU A 307 -5.43 -26.35 5.63
N PRO A 308 -5.40 -26.29 4.28
CA PRO A 308 -5.25 -25.03 3.58
C PRO A 308 -6.45 -24.12 3.83
N PRO A 309 -6.24 -22.83 4.13
CA PRO A 309 -7.28 -21.83 4.11
C PRO A 309 -7.95 -21.77 2.73
N SER A 310 -9.16 -21.21 2.66
CA SER A 310 -9.90 -21.15 1.41
C SER A 310 -10.62 -19.83 1.24
N VAL A 311 -10.85 -19.47 -0.02
CA VAL A 311 -11.81 -18.44 -0.38
C VAL A 311 -13.00 -19.09 -1.08
N LEU A 312 -14.14 -18.40 -1.09
CA LEU A 312 -15.31 -18.79 -1.85
C LEU A 312 -15.58 -17.77 -2.95
N LEU A 313 -15.81 -18.27 -4.15
CA LEU A 313 -16.15 -17.48 -5.32
C LEU A 313 -17.63 -17.60 -5.64
N ARG A 314 -18.18 -16.55 -6.28
CA ARG A 314 -19.60 -16.48 -6.71
C ARG A 314 -20.59 -16.71 -5.55
N GLY A 315 -20.29 -16.12 -4.39
CA GLY A 315 -21.11 -16.19 -3.20
C GLY A 315 -22.53 -15.65 -3.41
N LEU A 316 -23.55 -16.49 -3.26
CA LEU A 316 -24.96 -16.12 -3.28
C LEU A 316 -25.74 -16.99 -2.28
N ALA A 317 -26.61 -16.35 -1.47
CA ALA A 317 -27.34 -17.02 -0.39
C ALA A 317 -26.42 -17.89 0.51
N ASP A 318 -25.25 -17.35 0.87
CA ASP A 318 -24.23 -17.96 1.72
C ASP A 318 -23.62 -19.28 1.20
N SER A 319 -23.82 -19.58 -0.08
CA SER A 319 -23.15 -20.67 -0.81
C SER A 319 -22.18 -20.10 -1.84
N GLY A 320 -21.09 -20.82 -2.13
CA GLY A 320 -20.11 -20.44 -3.15
C GLY A 320 -19.16 -21.58 -3.49
N THR A 321 -18.39 -21.42 -4.57
CA THR A 321 -17.39 -22.42 -4.96
C THR A 321 -16.11 -22.22 -4.15
N GLU A 322 -15.70 -23.25 -3.40
CA GLU A 322 -14.48 -23.21 -2.59
C GLU A 322 -13.22 -23.30 -3.47
N ILE A 323 -12.27 -22.41 -3.19
CA ILE A 323 -10.94 -22.39 -3.78
C ILE A 323 -9.92 -22.49 -2.64
N LYS A 324 -9.15 -23.59 -2.64
CA LYS A 324 -8.12 -23.83 -1.63
C LYS A 324 -6.88 -23.02 -1.94
N LEU A 325 -6.35 -22.32 -0.94
CA LEU A 325 -5.10 -21.57 -1.02
C LEU A 325 -3.91 -22.50 -0.76
N ALA A 326 -3.70 -23.45 -1.68
CA ALA A 326 -2.62 -24.42 -1.58
C ALA A 326 -1.25 -23.73 -1.57
N GLY A 327 -0.35 -24.15 -0.67
CA GLY A 327 0.96 -23.50 -0.50
C GLY A 327 1.00 -22.39 0.55
N ALA A 328 -0.12 -22.08 1.20
CA ALA A 328 -0.14 -21.23 2.40
C ALA A 328 0.54 -21.95 3.57
N THR A 329 1.49 -21.28 4.23
CA THR A 329 2.30 -21.86 5.32
C THR A 329 2.26 -20.98 6.57
N PRO A 330 2.47 -21.55 7.76
CA PRO A 330 2.61 -20.75 8.98
C PRO A 330 3.88 -19.89 8.95
N GLY A 331 3.90 -18.83 9.76
CA GLY A 331 5.07 -17.97 9.95
C GLY A 331 5.13 -16.78 8.99
N SER A 332 4.83 -16.96 7.70
CA SER A 332 4.88 -15.90 6.68
C SER A 332 3.55 -15.73 5.95
N TYR A 333 3.28 -14.49 5.53
CA TYR A 333 2.19 -14.20 4.60
C TYR A 333 2.57 -14.62 3.18
N GLN A 334 1.64 -15.29 2.51
CA GLN A 334 1.81 -15.80 1.15
C GLN A 334 0.79 -15.12 0.22
N ARG A 335 1.25 -14.60 -0.92
CA ARG A 335 0.39 -13.88 -1.88
C ARG A 335 -0.27 -14.83 -2.87
N PHE A 336 -1.59 -14.68 -2.98
CA PHE A 336 -2.41 -15.36 -3.98
C PHE A 336 -3.04 -14.36 -4.94
N VAL A 337 -3.06 -14.72 -6.22
CA VAL A 337 -3.82 -14.01 -7.26
C VAL A 337 -4.85 -14.97 -7.83
N ILE A 338 -6.12 -14.59 -7.78
CA ILE A 338 -7.23 -15.43 -8.23
C ILE A 338 -7.95 -14.70 -9.35
N THR A 339 -7.87 -15.22 -10.57
CA THR A 339 -8.52 -14.66 -11.75
C THR A 339 -9.76 -15.49 -12.08
N VAL A 340 -10.92 -14.85 -12.21
CA VAL A 340 -12.19 -15.47 -12.59
C VAL A 340 -12.65 -14.83 -13.90
N GLN A 341 -12.76 -15.61 -14.97
CA GLN A 341 -13.24 -15.15 -16.28
C GLN A 341 -14.28 -16.13 -16.84
N GLY A 342 -15.53 -15.67 -16.95
CA GLY A 342 -16.70 -16.52 -17.11
C GLY A 342 -16.78 -17.55 -15.97
N ARG A 343 -16.48 -18.81 -16.31
CA ARG A 343 -16.40 -19.93 -15.36
C ARG A 343 -14.97 -20.43 -15.13
N GLU A 344 -13.99 -19.96 -15.89
CA GLU A 344 -12.60 -20.35 -15.67
C GLU A 344 -12.05 -19.63 -14.45
N VAL A 345 -11.37 -20.37 -13.58
CA VAL A 345 -10.67 -19.84 -12.42
C VAL A 345 -9.21 -20.27 -12.51
N VAL A 346 -8.31 -19.31 -12.39
CA VAL A 346 -6.87 -19.51 -12.29
C VAL A 346 -6.39 -18.98 -10.96
N VAL A 347 -5.66 -19.80 -10.21
CA VAL A 347 -5.04 -19.41 -8.94
C VAL A 347 -3.53 -19.42 -9.13
N LYS A 348 -2.91 -18.30 -8.83
CA LYS A 348 -1.46 -18.17 -8.75
C LYS A 348 -1.02 -17.97 -7.31
N HIS A 349 0.11 -18.58 -6.95
CA HIS A 349 0.83 -18.35 -5.71
C HIS A 349 2.27 -17.95 -6.07
N ASN A 350 2.71 -16.78 -5.61
CA ASN A 350 4.00 -16.19 -5.97
C ASN A 350 4.26 -16.22 -7.49
N ASP A 351 3.30 -15.69 -8.25
CA ASP A 351 3.28 -15.58 -9.72
C ASP A 351 3.26 -16.90 -10.51
N ARG A 352 3.26 -18.05 -9.83
CA ARG A 352 3.15 -19.38 -10.44
C ARG A 352 1.72 -19.87 -10.39
N GLU A 353 1.20 -20.33 -11.51
CA GLU A 353 -0.10 -21.03 -11.54
C GLU A 353 -0.01 -22.33 -10.74
N ILE A 354 -0.87 -22.44 -9.72
CA ILE A 354 -0.96 -23.61 -8.85
C ILE A 354 -2.28 -24.38 -9.02
N GLN A 355 -3.29 -23.73 -9.58
CA GLN A 355 -4.61 -24.32 -9.76
C GLN A 355 -5.30 -23.70 -10.96
N ARG A 356 -5.98 -24.54 -11.74
CA ARG A 356 -6.93 -24.13 -12.78
C ARG A 356 -8.16 -25.02 -12.69
N LEU A 357 -9.34 -24.43 -12.65
CA LEU A 357 -10.60 -25.15 -12.52
C LEU A 357 -11.76 -24.37 -13.16
N LYS A 358 -12.88 -25.06 -13.34
CA LYS A 358 -14.14 -24.45 -13.79
C LYS A 358 -15.14 -24.36 -12.66
N LEU A 359 -15.80 -23.23 -12.55
CA LEU A 359 -16.97 -23.07 -11.69
C LEU A 359 -18.10 -23.99 -12.18
N PRO A 360 -18.95 -24.49 -11.24
CA PRO A 360 -20.16 -25.23 -11.55
C PRO A 360 -21.03 -24.54 -12.62
N ALA A 361 -21.77 -25.32 -13.40
CA ALA A 361 -22.61 -24.77 -14.48
C ALA A 361 -23.74 -23.86 -13.97
N ASP A 362 -24.17 -24.10 -12.73
CA ASP A 362 -25.19 -23.35 -11.99
C ASP A 362 -24.60 -22.22 -11.13
N ALA A 363 -23.28 -22.01 -11.14
CA ALA A 363 -22.67 -20.88 -10.44
C ALA A 363 -23.22 -19.56 -11.01
N PRO A 364 -23.63 -18.60 -10.17
CA PRO A 364 -24.20 -17.35 -10.65
C PRO A 364 -23.15 -16.53 -11.40
N ALA A 365 -23.61 -15.70 -12.35
CA ALA A 365 -22.72 -14.83 -13.13
C ALA A 365 -22.00 -13.79 -12.25
N ARG A 366 -22.62 -13.38 -11.13
CA ARG A 366 -22.05 -12.50 -10.13
C ARG A 366 -22.27 -13.06 -8.73
N GLY A 367 -21.35 -12.79 -7.82
CA GLY A 367 -21.50 -13.12 -6.40
C GLY A 367 -20.39 -12.56 -5.54
N ALA A 368 -20.54 -12.64 -4.23
CA ALA A 368 -19.56 -12.17 -3.26
C ALA A 368 -18.30 -13.04 -3.26
N LEU A 369 -17.16 -12.44 -2.89
CA LEU A 369 -15.99 -13.15 -2.39
C LEU A 369 -16.21 -13.49 -0.91
N GLY A 370 -15.93 -14.73 -0.50
CA GLY A 370 -15.97 -15.18 0.90
C GLY A 370 -14.60 -15.59 1.41
N LEU A 371 -14.27 -15.24 2.66
CA LEU A 371 -13.08 -15.74 3.36
C LEU A 371 -13.47 -16.86 4.33
N ARG A 372 -12.68 -17.95 4.36
CA ARG A 372 -12.93 -19.12 5.21
C ARG A 372 -11.63 -19.81 5.65
N SER A 373 -11.69 -20.50 6.79
CA SER A 373 -10.68 -21.49 7.19
C SER A 373 -11.35 -22.81 7.60
N THR A 374 -10.61 -23.89 7.44
CA THR A 374 -11.05 -25.28 7.60
C THR A 374 -10.53 -25.91 8.90
N GLY A 375 -10.05 -25.12 9.86
CA GLY A 375 -9.75 -25.62 11.22
C GLY A 375 -8.72 -24.81 12.00
N SER A 376 -7.72 -24.25 11.31
CA SER A 376 -6.69 -23.39 11.92
C SER A 376 -7.12 -21.93 11.96
N ALA A 377 -6.56 -21.16 12.91
CA ALA A 377 -6.60 -19.71 12.81
C ALA A 377 -5.90 -19.26 11.53
N VAL A 378 -6.36 -18.16 10.93
CA VAL A 378 -5.76 -17.62 9.71
C VAL A 378 -5.89 -16.11 9.70
N GLU A 379 -4.88 -15.44 9.17
CA GLU A 379 -4.91 -14.02 8.91
C GLU A 379 -4.88 -13.75 7.40
N PHE A 380 -5.64 -12.75 7.00
CA PHE A 380 -5.65 -12.20 5.65
C PHE A 380 -5.27 -10.72 5.70
N MET A 381 -4.49 -10.26 4.74
CA MET A 381 -4.22 -8.84 4.52
C MET A 381 -4.08 -8.57 3.02
N ASN A 382 -3.90 -7.29 2.65
CA ASN A 382 -3.67 -6.91 1.25
C ASN A 382 -4.74 -7.48 0.31
N LEU A 383 -6.00 -7.29 0.68
CA LEU A 383 -7.16 -7.77 -0.07
C LEU A 383 -7.51 -6.73 -1.14
N TYR A 384 -7.25 -7.03 -2.40
CA TYR A 384 -7.59 -6.19 -3.54
C TYR A 384 -8.50 -6.92 -4.52
N ALA A 385 -9.32 -6.17 -5.25
CA ALA A 385 -10.08 -6.66 -6.37
C ALA A 385 -10.02 -5.70 -7.56
N ARG A 386 -10.12 -6.23 -8.77
CA ARG A 386 -10.46 -5.48 -9.99
C ARG A 386 -11.51 -6.25 -10.78
N ASP A 387 -12.47 -5.56 -11.36
CA ASP A 387 -13.39 -6.14 -12.34
C ASP A 387 -12.64 -6.31 -13.68
N LEU A 388 -12.97 -7.35 -14.47
CA LEU A 388 -12.32 -7.71 -15.75
C LEU A 388 -13.19 -7.40 -16.97
#